data_AF-A0A2M9EXQ7-F1
#
_entry.id   AF-A0A2M9EXQ7-F1
#
_cell.length_a   1.000
_cell.length_b   1.000
_cell.length_c   1.000
_cell.angle_alpha   90.00
_cell.angle_beta   90.00
_cell.angle_gamma   90.00
#
_symmetry.space_group_name_H-M   'P 1'
#
loop_
_entity.id
_entity.type
_entity.pdbx_description
1 polymer ?
#
loop_
_entity_poly.entity_id
_entity_poly.type
_entity_poly.pdbx_seq_one_letter_code
_entity_poly.pdbx_strand_id
1 'polypeptide(L)'
;MTDQEFRKSTTPIGKRKRIASHAVNEDLHSLRSRYDAPLVGTQTILHKHPSLTTRRPRGGHHPIRIVLNSEHTIPITNMIFQDQLQNERREVHVHRHY
;
A
#
# COMPACT_ATOMS: atom_id res chain seq x y z
N MET A 1 34.40 -14.24 7.44
CA MET A 1 33.25 -15.16 7.29
C MET A 1 32.27 -14.80 8.38
N THR A 2 31.09 -14.24 8.13
CA THR A 2 30.27 -14.24 6.90
C THR A 2 29.40 -12.99 6.93
N ASP A 3 29.31 -12.27 5.81
CA ASP A 3 28.40 -11.15 5.62
C ASP A 3 26.95 -11.58 5.93
N GLN A 4 26.31 -10.84 6.83
CA GLN A 4 24.90 -10.95 7.10
C GLN A 4 24.14 -10.47 5.85
N GLU A 5 23.56 -11.41 5.09
CA GLU A 5 22.87 -11.11 3.85
C GLU A 5 21.73 -10.10 4.07
N PHE A 6 21.98 -8.86 3.65
CA PHE A 6 20.96 -7.82 3.56
C PHE A 6 19.94 -8.22 2.49
N ARG A 7 18.81 -8.82 2.90
CA ARG A 7 17.75 -9.22 1.97
C ARG A 7 17.18 -8.00 1.25
N LYS A 8 17.52 -7.88 -0.05
CA LYS A 8 16.92 -6.88 -0.95
C LYS A 8 15.42 -7.15 -1.11
N SER A 9 14.59 -6.27 -0.58
CA SER A 9 13.14 -6.22 -0.83
C SER A 9 12.77 -5.53 -2.15
N THR A 10 13.77 -4.96 -2.84
CA THR A 10 13.60 -4.17 -4.05
C THR A 10 13.76 -5.02 -5.31
N THR A 11 12.82 -4.87 -6.24
CA THR A 11 12.89 -5.47 -7.59
C THR A 11 13.41 -4.40 -8.55
N PRO A 12 14.26 -4.73 -9.53
CA PRO A 12 14.63 -3.78 -10.58
C PRO A 12 13.39 -3.16 -11.24
N ILE A 13 13.48 -1.87 -11.57
CA ILE A 13 12.40 -1.10 -12.19
C ILE A 13 11.88 -1.86 -13.43
N GLY A 14 10.55 -2.00 -13.53
CA GLY A 14 9.88 -2.68 -14.64
C GLY A 14 9.60 -4.19 -14.45
N LYS A 15 10.11 -4.84 -13.40
CA LYS A 15 9.77 -6.25 -13.10
C LYS A 15 8.91 -6.36 -11.83
N ARG A 16 7.71 -6.93 -11.96
CA ARG A 16 6.89 -7.35 -10.81
C ARG A 16 7.36 -8.73 -10.34
N LYS A 17 8.15 -8.79 -9.27
CA LYS A 17 8.47 -10.07 -8.60
C LYS A 17 7.45 -10.29 -7.47
N ARG A 18 6.71 -11.40 -7.52
CA ARG A 18 5.96 -11.88 -6.35
C ARG A 18 6.97 -12.47 -5.38
N ILE A 19 7.17 -11.78 -4.27
CA ILE A 19 8.08 -12.21 -3.20
C ILE A 19 7.31 -12.99 -2.13
N ALA A 20 6.04 -12.64 -1.91
CA ALA A 20 5.17 -13.27 -0.91
C ALA A 20 4.41 -14.47 -1.49
N SER A 21 4.25 -15.52 -0.66
CA SER A 21 3.38 -16.66 -0.94
C SER A 21 1.90 -16.28 -0.81
N HIS A 22 1.01 -17.18 -1.22
CA HIS A 22 -0.43 -16.98 -1.06
C HIS A 22 -0.84 -16.77 0.40
N ALA A 23 -0.34 -17.60 1.32
CA ALA A 23 -0.62 -17.49 2.75
C ALA A 23 -0.24 -16.11 3.33
N VAL A 24 0.93 -15.59 2.94
CA VAL A 24 1.38 -14.26 3.38
C VAL A 24 0.47 -13.14 2.84
N ASN A 25 -0.09 -13.29 1.64
CA ASN A 25 -1.05 -12.31 1.11
C ASN A 25 -2.38 -12.34 1.85
N GLU A 26 -2.89 -13.53 2.18
CA GLU A 26 -4.09 -13.68 3.02
C GLU A 26 -3.89 -13.04 4.39
N ASP A 27 -2.73 -13.25 5.02
CA ASP A 27 -2.39 -12.64 6.30
C ASP A 27 -2.32 -11.10 6.20
N LEU A 28 -1.75 -10.56 5.12
CA LEU A 28 -1.73 -9.12 4.86
C LEU A 28 -3.13 -8.54 4.70
N HIS A 29 -4.00 -9.19 3.94
CA HIS A 29 -5.41 -8.80 3.85
C HIS A 29 -6.12 -8.95 5.21
N SER A 30 -5.65 -9.89 6.03
CA SER A 30 -6.18 -10.06 7.37
C SER A 30 -5.84 -8.90 8.29
N LEU A 31 -4.57 -8.50 8.29
CA LEU A 31 -4.05 -7.36 9.04
C LEU A 31 -4.70 -6.04 8.59
N ARG A 32 -4.85 -5.80 7.27
CA ARG A 32 -5.50 -4.59 6.75
C ARG A 32 -6.95 -4.43 7.19
N SER A 33 -7.66 -5.54 7.41
CA SER A 33 -9.02 -5.48 7.96
C SER A 33 -9.08 -5.23 9.46
N ARG A 34 -7.95 -5.40 10.18
CA ARG A 34 -7.87 -5.23 11.64
C ARG A 34 -7.30 -3.87 12.04
N TYR A 35 -6.40 -3.31 11.24
CA TYR A 35 -5.80 -2.00 11.52
C TYR A 35 -6.58 -0.87 10.86
N ASP A 36 -6.54 0.30 11.49
CA ASP A 36 -7.29 1.47 11.04
C ASP A 36 -6.62 2.19 9.88
N ALA A 37 -5.27 2.24 9.87
CA ALA A 37 -4.56 3.00 8.86
C ALA A 37 -3.15 2.48 8.49
N PRO A 38 -2.98 1.76 7.36
CA PRO A 38 -1.66 1.47 6.82
C PRO A 38 -0.99 2.74 6.25
N LEU A 39 0.31 2.86 6.53
CA LEU A 39 1.18 3.94 6.08
C LEU A 39 2.01 3.48 4.86
N VAL A 40 2.19 4.35 3.87
CA VAL A 40 3.05 4.08 2.71
C VAL A 40 3.72 5.34 2.18
N GLY A 41 4.95 5.21 1.67
CA GLY A 41 5.72 6.30 1.06
C GLY A 41 5.63 6.36 -0.46
N THR A 42 5.93 7.54 -1.03
CA THR A 42 5.91 7.86 -2.46
C THR A 42 6.56 6.81 -3.35
N GLN A 43 7.80 6.42 -3.08
CA GLN A 43 8.54 5.47 -3.94
C GLN A 43 7.84 4.12 -4.04
N THR A 44 7.24 3.64 -2.94
CA THR A 44 6.49 2.38 -2.97
C THR A 44 5.23 2.51 -3.82
N ILE A 45 4.55 3.65 -3.77
CA ILE A 45 3.39 3.89 -4.63
C ILE A 45 3.79 3.90 -6.11
N LEU A 46 4.85 4.65 -6.45
CA LEU A 46 5.33 4.77 -7.83
C LEU A 46 5.83 3.45 -8.41
N HIS A 47 6.45 2.59 -7.61
CA HIS A 47 7.06 1.35 -8.11
C HIS A 47 6.17 0.11 -7.96
N LYS A 48 5.27 0.08 -6.98
CA LYS A 48 4.47 -1.12 -6.66
C LYS A 48 2.98 -0.94 -6.97
N HIS A 49 2.50 0.29 -7.17
CA HIS A 49 1.10 0.62 -7.40
C HIS A 49 0.14 -0.12 -6.43
N PRO A 50 0.34 -0.02 -5.11
CA PRO A 50 -0.50 -0.72 -4.15
C PRO A 50 -1.90 -0.08 -4.09
N SER A 51 -2.94 -0.89 -3.90
CA SER A 51 -4.29 -0.37 -3.56
C SER A 51 -4.52 -0.25 -2.05
N LEU A 52 -3.75 -1.03 -1.26
CA LEU A 52 -3.87 -1.15 0.21
C LEU A 52 -5.29 -1.43 0.72
N THR A 53 -6.13 -2.05 -0.12
CA THR A 53 -7.49 -2.45 0.25
C THR A 53 -7.51 -3.82 0.94
N THR A 54 -8.53 -4.03 1.77
CA THR A 54 -8.92 -5.35 2.26
C THR A 54 -9.62 -6.10 1.12
N ARG A 55 -9.13 -7.30 0.79
CA ARG A 55 -9.71 -8.18 -0.23
C ARG A 55 -9.94 -9.54 0.40
N ARG A 56 -11.04 -9.67 1.14
CA ARG A 56 -11.47 -10.93 1.76
C ARG A 56 -12.78 -11.41 1.14
N PRO A 57 -13.01 -12.73 1.01
CA PRO A 57 -14.24 -13.26 0.40
C PRO A 57 -15.55 -12.81 1.06
N ARG A 58 -15.51 -12.54 2.37
CA ARG A 58 -16.68 -12.08 3.16
C ARG A 58 -16.74 -10.56 3.33
N GLY A 59 -15.94 -9.81 2.55
CA GLY A 59 -15.73 -8.38 2.79
C GLY A 59 -14.92 -8.10 4.05
N GLY A 60 -14.83 -6.84 4.44
CA GLY A 60 -14.13 -6.42 5.65
C GLY A 60 -13.98 -4.90 5.73
N HIS A 61 -13.41 -4.43 6.84
CA HIS A 61 -13.11 -3.02 7.01
C HIS A 61 -12.06 -2.57 5.97
N HIS A 62 -12.33 -1.44 5.32
CA HIS A 62 -11.39 -0.78 4.43
C HIS A 62 -10.66 0.33 5.20
N PRO A 63 -9.35 0.17 5.44
CA PRO A 63 -8.63 1.09 6.29
C PRO A 63 -8.37 2.43 5.59
N ILE A 64 -8.20 3.49 6.38
CA ILE A 64 -7.74 4.79 5.92
C ILE A 64 -6.30 4.64 5.43
N ARG A 65 -5.94 5.17 4.26
CA ARG A 65 -4.56 5.04 3.74
C ARG A 65 -3.80 6.33 4.01
N ILE A 66 -2.75 6.26 4.83
CA ILE A 66 -1.87 7.40 5.07
C ILE A 66 -0.74 7.36 4.05
N VAL A 67 -0.62 8.42 3.26
CA VAL A 67 0.39 8.54 2.20
C VAL A 67 1.41 9.61 2.58
N LEU A 68 2.67 9.22 2.74
CA LEU A 68 3.78 10.16 2.90
C LEU A 68 4.26 10.59 1.52
N ASN A 69 4.00 11.84 1.17
CA ASN A 69 4.32 12.41 -0.13
C ASN A 69 4.88 13.83 -0.02
N SER A 70 6.17 13.93 0.29
CA SER A 70 6.89 15.20 0.45
C SER A 70 7.06 15.99 -0.85
N GLU A 71 7.24 15.31 -1.98
CA GLU A 71 7.58 15.94 -3.26
C GLU A 71 6.37 16.16 -4.20
N HIS A 72 5.16 15.81 -3.76
CA HIS A 72 3.93 15.92 -4.56
C HIS A 72 3.96 15.21 -5.92
N THR A 73 4.80 14.20 -6.10
CA THR A 73 5.05 13.55 -7.40
C THR A 73 4.10 12.40 -7.74
N ILE A 74 3.18 12.03 -6.83
CA ILE A 74 2.27 10.89 -7.03
C ILE A 74 1.07 11.30 -7.90
N PRO A 75 0.85 10.69 -9.08
CA PRO A 75 -0.34 10.94 -9.88
C PRO A 75 -1.61 10.49 -9.15
N ILE A 76 -2.68 11.31 -9.21
CA ILE A 76 -4.00 10.98 -8.62
C ILE A 76 -4.65 9.75 -9.28
N THR A 77 -4.19 9.37 -10.47
CA THR A 77 -4.64 8.18 -11.20
C THR A 77 -4.10 6.87 -10.60
N ASN A 78 -3.20 6.92 -9.61
CA ASN A 78 -2.68 5.71 -8.97
C ASN A 78 -3.76 4.94 -8.20
N MET A 79 -3.65 3.60 -8.21
CA MET A 79 -4.63 2.68 -7.60
C MET A 79 -4.95 2.95 -6.13
N ILE A 80 -4.02 3.54 -5.38
CA ILE A 80 -4.23 3.87 -3.95
C ILE A 80 -5.32 4.93 -3.75
N PHE A 81 -5.57 5.76 -4.76
CA PHE A 81 -6.60 6.80 -4.78
C PHE A 81 -7.87 6.39 -5.54
N GLN A 82 -7.87 5.20 -6.15
CA GLN A 82 -8.96 4.69 -6.97
C GLN A 82 -9.68 3.60 -6.18
N ASP A 83 -10.66 3.99 -5.36
CA ASP A 83 -11.56 3.03 -4.74
C ASP A 83 -12.71 2.69 -5.68
N GLN A 84 -12.88 1.39 -5.97
CA GLN A 84 -14.01 0.89 -6.75
C GLN A 84 -15.20 0.47 -5.87
N LEU A 85 -15.14 0.66 -4.55
CA LEU A 85 -16.03 -0.04 -3.61
C LEU A 85 -16.87 0.82 -2.66
N GLN A 86 -16.73 2.15 -2.57
CA GLN A 86 -17.55 2.93 -1.61
C GLN A 86 -18.05 4.28 -2.15
N ASN A 87 -19.38 4.44 -2.09
CA ASN A 87 -20.18 5.62 -2.43
C ASN A 87 -20.18 6.70 -1.33
N GLU A 88 -19.33 6.60 -0.31
CA GLU A 88 -19.33 7.51 0.84
C GLU A 88 -18.07 8.38 0.79
N ARG A 89 -18.29 9.70 0.67
CA ARG A 89 -17.22 10.71 0.67
C ARG A 89 -16.36 10.54 1.92
N ARG A 90 -15.12 10.07 1.75
CA ARG A 90 -14.10 10.12 2.79
C ARG A 90 -13.14 11.25 2.47
N GLU A 91 -12.97 12.15 3.44
CA GLU A 91 -12.09 13.31 3.33
C GLU A 91 -10.65 12.87 3.16
N VAL A 92 -9.98 13.39 2.12
CA VAL A 92 -8.54 13.29 1.98
C VAL A 92 -7.92 14.37 2.86
N HIS A 93 -7.46 13.99 4.05
CA HIS A 93 -6.81 14.92 4.95
C HIS A 93 -5.32 15.04 4.57
N VAL A 94 -4.94 16.19 4.00
CA VAL A 94 -3.55 16.47 3.61
C VAL A 94 -2.90 17.30 4.69
N HIS A 95 -1.97 16.70 5.44
CA HIS A 95 -1.17 17.43 6.44
C HIS A 95 0.15 17.88 5.82
N ARG A 96 0.45 19.19 5.91
CA ARG A 96 1.72 19.79 5.47
C ARG A 96 2.45 20.34 6.69
N HIS A 97 3.70 19.95 6.85
CA HIS A 97 4.64 20.65 7.71
C HIS A 97 5.51 21.54 6.83
N TYR A 98 5.49 22.84 7.11
CA TYR A 98 6.41 23.84 6.58
C TYR A 98 7.57 24.01 7.54
#